data_AF-A0A6J7LCJ3-F1
#
_entry.id   AF-A0A6J7LCJ3-F1
#
_cell.length_a   1.000
_cell.length_b   1.000
_cell.length_c   1.000
_cell.angle_alpha   90.00
_cell.angle_beta   90.00
_cell.angle_gamma   90.00
#
_symmetry.space_group_name_H-M   'P 1'
#
loop_
_entity.id
_entity.type
_entity.pdbx_description
1 polymer ?
#
loop_
_entity_poly.entity_id
_entity_poly.type
_entity_poly.pdbx_seq_one_letter_code
_entity_poly.pdbx_strand_id
1 'polypeptide(L)' 'MVAPELARWRDELGDATGVRPRLAGSGSTWFVEGDYPGEGRVVAHTSPAR' A
#
# COMPACT_ATOMS: atom_id res chain seq x y z
N MET A 1 -13.64 -0.89 -13.77
CA MET A 1 -12.33 -0.34 -14.20
C MET A 1 -11.86 0.62 -13.13
N VAL A 2 -10.57 0.61 -12.80
CA VAL A 2 -9.97 1.58 -11.87
C VAL A 2 -9.73 2.89 -12.63
N ALA A 3 -9.89 4.02 -11.94
CA ALA A 3 -9.61 5.32 -12.54
C ALA A 3 -8.10 5.42 -12.91
N PRO A 4 -7.73 5.83 -14.14
CA PRO A 4 -6.34 5.77 -14.62
C PRO A 4 -5.32 6.45 -13.70
N GLU A 5 -5.70 7.53 -13.04
CA GLU A 5 -4.88 8.28 -12.09
C GLU A 5 -4.44 7.44 -10.88
N LEU A 6 -5.20 6.39 -10.53
CA LEU A 6 -4.85 5.48 -9.44
C LEU A 6 -3.81 4.43 -9.85
N ALA A 7 -3.60 4.20 -11.15
CA ALA A 7 -2.62 3.22 -11.63
C ALA A 7 -1.18 3.61 -11.24
N ARG A 8 -0.85 4.91 -11.22
CA ARG A 8 0.47 5.38 -10.79
C ARG A 8 0.79 4.94 -9.36
N TRP A 9 -0.16 5.13 -8.45
CA TRP A 9 0.02 4.75 -7.04
C TRP A 9 0.11 3.25 -6.83
N ARG A 10 -0.59 2.45 -7.65
CA ARG A 10 -0.42 1.00 -7.68
C ARG A 10 1.01 0.63 -8.07
N ASP A 11 1.53 1.23 -9.12
CA ASP A 11 2.83 0.85 -9.67
C ASP A 11 3.96 1.27 -8.72
N GLU A 12 3.92 2.50 -8.18
CA GLU A 12 4.88 2.96 -7.16
C GLU A 12 4.88 2.07 -5.90
N LEU A 13 3.69 1.65 -5.44
CA LEU A 13 3.60 0.72 -4.31
C LEU A 13 4.12 -0.68 -4.68
N GLY A 14 3.88 -1.12 -5.92
CA GLY A 14 4.40 -2.39 -6.42
C GLY A 14 5.92 -2.41 -6.48
N ASP A 15 6.53 -1.36 -7.01
CA ASP A 15 7.98 -1.22 -7.13
C ASP A 15 8.65 -1.16 -5.74
N ALA A 16 8.03 -0.44 -4.80
CA ALA A 16 8.57 -0.28 -3.44
C ALA A 16 8.51 -1.57 -2.59
N THR A 17 7.67 -2.53 -2.96
CA THR A 17 7.35 -3.72 -2.15
C THR A 17 7.69 -5.03 -2.85
N GLY A 18 7.85 -5.03 -4.17
CA GLY A 18 7.99 -6.24 -4.99
C GLY A 18 6.71 -7.07 -5.08
N VAL A 19 5.58 -6.56 -4.57
CA VAL A 19 4.31 -7.28 -4.46
C VAL A 19 3.23 -6.53 -5.25
N ARG A 20 2.42 -7.28 -6.00
CA ARG A 20 1.31 -6.69 -6.76
C ARG A 20 0.22 -6.16 -5.81
N PRO A 21 -0.05 -4.84 -5.78
CA PRO A 21 -1.04 -4.29 -4.87
C PRO A 21 -2.48 -4.64 -5.25
N ARG A 22 -3.36 -4.67 -4.24
CA ARG A 22 -4.81 -4.88 -4.39
C ARG A 22 -5.59 -3.61 -4.11
N LEU A 23 -6.69 -3.42 -4.83
CA LEU A 23 -7.60 -2.30 -4.58
C LEU A 23 -8.51 -2.65 -3.40
N ALA A 24 -8.58 -1.78 -2.41
CA ALA A 24 -9.47 -1.96 -1.27
C ALA A 24 -10.91 -1.60 -1.64
N GLY A 25 -11.82 -2.57 -1.59
CA GLY A 25 -13.26 -2.35 -1.79
C GLY A 25 -13.55 -1.61 -3.11
N SER A 26 -14.21 -0.45 -2.99
CA SER A 26 -14.55 0.43 -4.12
C SER A 26 -13.38 1.27 -4.65
N GLY A 27 -12.17 1.13 -4.09
CA GLY A 27 -11.09 2.11 -4.24
C GLY A 27 -11.31 3.34 -3.35
N SER A 28 -10.40 4.32 -3.35
CA SER A 28 -9.21 4.54 -4.20
C SER A 28 -7.90 3.93 -3.69
N THR A 29 -7.97 3.23 -2.55
CA THR A 29 -6.79 2.77 -1.83
C THR A 29 -6.19 1.50 -2.42
N TRP A 30 -4.88 1.51 -2.66
CA TRP A 30 -4.08 0.31 -2.92
C TRP A 30 -3.40 -0.17 -1.65
N PHE A 31 -3.30 -1.49 -1.48
CA PHE A 31 -2.62 -2.08 -0.34
C PHE A 31 -1.89 -3.38 -0.70
N VAL A 32 -0.86 -3.67 0.10
CA VAL A 32 -0.17 -4.97 0.17
C VAL A 32 -0.16 -5.40 1.63
N GLU A 33 -0.09 -6.71 1.88
CA GLU A 33 0.05 -7.23 3.24
C GLU A 33 1.53 -7.34 3.62
N GLY A 34 1.84 -7.06 4.89
CA GLY A 34 3.19 -7.16 5.45
C GLY A 34 3.88 -5.81 5.69
N ASP A 35 5.13 -5.91 6.13
CA ASP A 35 5.92 -4.80 6.64
C ASP A 35 7.03 -4.49 5.63
N TYR A 36 7.04 -3.29 5.06
CA TYR A 36 7.98 -2.91 4.00
C TYR A 36 8.83 -1.71 4.46
N PRO A 37 9.88 -1.94 5.27
CA PRO A 37 10.78 -0.87 5.71
C PRO A 37 11.54 -0.29 4.51
N GLY A 38 11.91 0.98 4.62
CA GLY A 38 12.79 1.66 3.67
C GLY A 38 12.61 3.16 3.68
N GLU A 39 13.36 3.84 2.81
CA GLU A 39 13.35 5.30 2.74
C GLU A 39 11.94 5.85 2.51
N GLY A 40 11.59 6.93 3.22
CA GLY A 40 10.28 7.60 3.13
C GLY A 40 9.11 6.82 3.73
N ARG A 41 9.33 5.68 4.40
CA ARG A 41 8.27 4.83 4.97
C ARG A 41 8.41 4.70 6.48
N VAL A 42 7.28 4.69 7.18
CA VAL A 42 7.20 4.43 8.62
C VAL A 42 6.44 3.13 8.84
N VAL A 43 7.11 2.13 9.40
CA VAL A 43 6.47 0.92 9.89
C VAL A 43 6.02 1.18 11.32
N ALA A 44 4.72 1.06 11.58
CA ALA A 44 4.13 1.29 12.90
C ALA A 44 3.52 0.01 13.45
N HIS A 45 3.65 -0.19 14.77
CA HIS A 45 3.04 -1.31 15.49
C HIS A 45 2.09 -0.76 16.56
N THR A 46 0.90 -1.35 16.67
CA THR A 46 -0.06 -0.97 17.71
C THR A 46 0.28 -1.64 19.03
N SER A 47 0.31 -0.88 20.12
CA SER A 47 0.35 -1.42 21.48
C SER A 47 -1.07 -1.81 21.94
N PRO A 48 -1.23 -2.80 22.83
CA PRO A 48 -2.50 -3.06 23.48
C PRO A 48 -3.06 -1.81 24.16
N ALA A 49 -4.38 -1.63 24.13
CA ALA A 49 -5.03 -0.62 24.97
C ALA A 49 -4.81 -0.99 26.44
N ARG A 50 -4.46 0.01 27.26
CA ARG A 50 -4.19 -0.15 28.70
C ARG A 50 -5.44 -0.59 29.47
#